data_AF-A0A168CAP7-F1
#
_entry.id   AF-A0A168CAP7-F1
#
_cell.length_a   1.000
_cell.length_b   1.000
_cell.length_c   1.000
_cell.angle_alpha   90.00
_cell.angle_beta   90.00
_cell.angle_gamma   90.00
#
_symmetry.space_group_name_H-M   'P 1'
#
loop_
_entity.id
_entity.type
_entity.pdbx_description
1 polymer ?
#
loop_
_entity_poly.entity_id
_entity_poly.type
_entity_poly.pdbx_seq_one_letter_code
_entity_poly.pdbx_strand_id
1 'polypeptide(L)'
;MADPIQDSAAVLAADTIELLESRLKRLEYLLTGDVSWNGEARGISHPNNANETVSARLENVENEIFKLMAKVPAVREILTLYTRFPDLFQTTPPTQLPATPDEQTIISIIFSYATAFPETASRLTSLKDLPIPPASDSAALASLQPRLDKLAAEQAEQTREIAELRTRTALLMQRWLEVGVVGGSEVWSEWEERIEAAERKIRQWEVQAQKAAEEI
;
A
#
# COMPACT_ATOMS: atom_id res chain seq x y z
N MET A 1 24.78 44.20 67.98
CA MET A 1 25.22 44.88 66.75
C MET A 1 25.51 43.76 65.77
N ALA A 2 24.53 43.39 64.95
CA ALA A 2 24.58 42.27 64.02
C ALA A 2 24.54 42.84 62.59
N ASP A 3 25.43 42.33 61.74
CA ASP A 3 25.83 42.98 60.49
C ASP A 3 24.76 42.89 59.38
N PRO A 4 24.36 44.02 58.75
CA PRO A 4 23.34 44.06 57.70
C PRO A 4 23.78 43.44 56.36
N ILE A 5 25.04 43.02 56.26
CA ILE A 5 25.62 42.38 55.07
C ILE A 5 25.34 40.87 55.07
N GLN A 6 25.15 40.27 56.25
CA GLN A 6 24.86 38.83 56.37
C GLN A 6 23.45 38.49 55.89
N ASP A 7 22.48 39.39 56.12
CA ASP A 7 21.08 39.20 55.73
C ASP A 7 20.87 39.31 54.21
N SER A 8 21.61 40.16 53.49
CA SER A 8 21.48 40.29 52.02
C SER A 8 22.06 39.08 51.28
N ALA A 9 23.15 38.50 51.77
CA ALA A 9 23.72 37.28 51.24
C ALA A 9 22.79 36.07 51.47
N ALA A 10 22.13 36.02 52.62
CA ALA A 10 21.14 34.98 52.93
C ALA A 10 19.90 35.07 52.02
N VAL A 11 19.42 36.29 51.72
CA VAL A 11 18.30 36.51 50.81
C VAL A 11 18.65 36.15 49.36
N LEU A 12 19.82 36.55 48.86
CA LEU A 12 20.28 36.16 47.51
C LEU A 12 20.49 34.64 47.36
N ALA A 13 20.95 33.98 48.42
CA ALA A 13 21.05 32.53 48.43
C ALA A 13 19.67 31.86 48.35
N ALA A 14 18.67 32.38 49.07
CA ALA A 14 17.30 31.88 48.99
C ALA A 14 16.68 32.08 47.60
N ASP A 15 16.82 33.25 46.99
CA ASP A 15 16.29 33.56 45.65
C ASP A 15 16.94 32.69 44.57
N THR A 16 18.26 32.43 44.67
CA THR A 16 18.96 31.56 43.72
C THR A 16 18.58 30.09 43.91
N ILE A 17 18.33 29.64 45.14
CA ILE A 17 17.81 28.30 45.41
C ILE A 17 16.39 28.15 44.84
N GLU A 18 15.52 29.14 45.01
CA GLU A 18 14.16 29.11 44.45
C GLU A 18 14.18 29.12 42.91
N LEU A 19 15.08 29.89 42.31
CA LEU A 19 15.32 29.86 40.86
C LEU A 19 15.84 28.50 40.39
N LEU A 20 16.78 27.89 41.12
CA LEU A 20 17.30 26.58 40.78
C LEU A 20 16.24 25.48 40.96
N GLU A 21 15.41 25.57 42.00
CA GLU A 21 14.33 24.64 42.26
C GLU A 21 13.24 24.74 41.17
N SER A 22 12.83 25.95 40.78
CA SER A 22 11.89 26.14 39.67
C SER A 22 12.43 25.63 38.34
N ARG A 23 13.72 25.83 38.06
CA ARG A 23 14.38 25.28 36.88
C ARG A 23 14.50 23.75 36.93
N LEU A 24 14.82 23.18 38.09
CA LEU A 24 14.89 21.74 38.28
C LEU A 24 13.53 21.09 38.08
N LYS A 25 12.48 21.64 38.69
CA LYS A 25 11.08 21.20 38.50
C LYS A 25 10.64 21.28 37.04
N ARG A 26 11.08 22.30 36.30
CA ARG A 26 10.81 22.42 34.86
C ARG A 26 11.56 21.36 34.04
N LEU A 27 12.83 21.12 34.35
CA LEU A 27 13.62 20.07 33.67
C LEU A 27 13.06 18.69 33.96
N GLU A 28 12.66 18.45 35.19
CA GLU A 28 11.98 17.24 35.62
C GLU A 28 10.66 17.04 34.88
N TYR A 29 9.81 18.06 34.81
CA TYR A 29 8.58 18.02 34.01
C TYR A 29 8.85 17.71 32.54
N LEU A 30 9.87 18.32 31.93
CA LEU A 30 10.22 18.04 30.54
C LEU A 30 10.73 16.61 30.35
N LEU A 31 11.33 16.01 31.38
CA LEU A 31 11.95 14.70 31.32
C LEU A 31 10.95 13.56 31.58
N THR A 32 10.05 13.71 32.54
CA THR A 32 9.04 12.70 32.89
C THR A 32 7.71 12.90 32.15
N GLY A 33 7.34 14.17 31.88
CA GLY A 33 6.05 14.55 31.31
C GLY A 33 4.85 14.23 32.21
N ASP A 34 5.10 13.80 33.45
CA ASP A 34 4.07 13.35 34.39
C ASP A 34 3.69 14.51 35.32
N VAL A 35 2.40 14.85 35.33
CA VAL A 35 1.83 15.92 36.14
C VAL A 35 0.84 15.29 37.07
N SER A 36 0.97 15.53 38.38
CA SER A 36 -0.13 15.19 39.28
C SER A 36 -1.36 16.05 38.94
N TRP A 37 -2.55 15.54 39.26
CA TRP A 37 -3.83 16.22 39.00
C TRP A 37 -3.92 17.69 39.48
N ASN A 38 -3.03 18.10 40.38
CA ASN A 38 -2.90 19.46 40.92
C ASN A 38 -1.96 20.38 40.10
N GLY A 39 -1.39 19.95 38.98
CA GLY A 39 -0.53 20.79 38.13
C GLY A 39 0.91 20.94 38.62
N GLU A 40 1.30 20.26 39.70
CA GLU A 40 2.67 20.23 40.18
C GLU A 40 3.46 19.10 39.51
N ALA A 41 4.72 19.36 39.16
CA ALA A 41 5.63 18.33 38.66
C ALA A 41 5.81 17.28 39.75
N ARG A 42 5.39 16.04 39.48
CA ARG A 42 5.57 14.95 40.43
C ARG A 42 7.06 14.60 40.47
N GLY A 43 7.62 14.69 41.68
CA GLY A 43 9.00 14.32 42.00
C GLY A 43 9.45 13.04 41.30
N ILE A 44 10.72 12.97 40.88
CA ILE A 44 11.34 11.86 40.15
C ILE A 44 11.00 10.56 40.90
N SER A 45 10.02 9.81 40.39
CA SER A 45 9.77 8.46 40.88
C SER A 45 10.98 7.64 40.47
N HIS A 46 11.63 7.00 41.45
CA HIS A 46 12.65 6.02 41.12
C HIS A 46 11.96 4.94 40.28
N PRO A 47 12.40 4.71 39.03
CA PRO A 47 11.75 3.75 38.16
C PRO A 47 11.89 2.38 38.83
N ASN A 48 10.76 1.79 39.20
CA ASN A 48 10.77 0.46 39.83
C ASN A 48 11.20 -0.63 38.84
N ASN A 49 11.18 -0.31 37.54
CA ASN A 49 11.56 -1.18 36.43
C ASN A 49 12.41 -0.41 35.40
N ALA A 50 13.41 -1.07 34.81
CA ALA A 50 14.31 -0.47 33.82
C ALA A 50 13.58 0.08 32.56
N ASN A 51 12.41 -0.46 32.22
CA ASN A 51 11.58 -0.03 31.09
C ASN A 51 10.90 1.34 31.31
N GLU A 52 10.88 1.86 32.53
CA GLU A 52 10.32 3.16 32.86
C GLU A 52 11.34 4.30 32.72
N THR A 53 12.62 3.96 32.52
CA THR A 53 13.66 4.95 32.24
C THR A 53 13.41 5.66 30.91
N VAL A 54 13.73 6.96 30.84
CA VAL A 54 13.55 7.79 29.64
C VAL A 54 14.31 7.24 28.45
N SER A 55 15.52 6.71 28.68
CA SER A 55 16.32 6.06 27.65
C SER A 55 15.63 4.83 27.07
N ALA A 56 15.06 3.95 27.91
CA ALA A 56 14.33 2.77 27.44
C ALA A 56 13.03 3.15 26.70
N ARG A 57 12.32 4.20 27.14
CA ARG A 57 11.15 4.72 26.45
C ARG A 57 11.51 5.29 25.07
N LEU A 58 12.60 6.04 24.99
CA LEU A 58 13.09 6.59 23.73
C LEU A 58 13.50 5.49 22.76
N GLU A 59 14.25 4.50 23.23
CA GLU A 59 14.65 3.33 22.45
C GLU A 59 13.43 2.54 21.96
N ASN A 60 12.40 2.39 22.78
CA ASN A 60 11.17 1.72 22.36
C ASN A 60 10.43 2.51 21.27
N VAL A 61 10.30 3.83 21.42
CA VAL A 61 9.68 4.69 20.40
C VAL A 61 10.49 4.66 19.10
N GLU A 62 11.81 4.71 19.19
CA GLU A 62 12.69 4.57 18.03
C GLU A 62 12.47 3.23 17.32
N ASN A 63 12.42 2.13 18.07
CA ASN A 63 12.13 0.81 17.54
C ASN A 63 10.73 0.73 16.90
N GLU A 64 9.72 1.39 17.47
CA GLU A 64 8.38 1.47 16.88
C GLU A 64 8.36 2.30 15.59
N ILE A 65 9.08 3.41 15.55
CA ILE A 65 9.22 4.24 14.33
C ILE A 65 9.94 3.45 13.24
N PHE A 66 11.00 2.68 13.56
CA PHE A 66 11.66 1.80 12.59
C PHE A 66 10.71 0.73 12.05
N LYS A 67 9.90 0.10 12.92
CA LYS A 67 8.85 -0.84 12.50
C LYS A 67 7.79 -0.17 11.62
N LEU A 68 7.42 1.07 11.93
CA LEU A 68 6.45 1.83 11.15
C LEU A 68 7.01 2.24 9.79
N MET A 69 8.30 2.61 9.72
CA MET A 69 9.01 2.93 8.49
C MET A 69 9.07 1.72 7.53
N ALA A 70 9.20 0.50 8.08
CA ALA A 70 9.17 -0.72 7.27
C ALA A 70 7.78 -1.01 6.68
N LYS A 71 6.70 -0.61 7.38
CA LYS A 71 5.31 -0.86 6.97
C LYS A 71 4.70 0.25 6.12
N VAL A 72 5.09 1.50 6.35
CA VAL A 72 4.46 2.69 5.76
C VAL A 72 5.50 3.50 4.98
N PRO A 73 5.43 3.52 3.63
CA PRO A 73 6.43 4.18 2.78
C PRO A 73 6.47 5.70 2.96
N ALA A 74 5.36 6.34 3.38
CA ALA A 74 5.29 7.78 3.62
C ALA A 74 6.22 8.25 4.76
N VAL A 75 6.41 7.44 5.81
CA VAL A 75 7.30 7.80 6.93
C VAL A 75 8.75 7.83 6.48
N ARG A 76 9.13 6.92 5.58
CA ARG A 76 10.45 6.93 4.94
C ARG A 76 10.63 8.17 4.06
N GLU A 77 9.61 8.56 3.30
CA GLU A 77 9.66 9.78 2.49
C GLU A 77 9.86 11.03 3.35
N ILE A 78 9.12 11.16 4.46
CA ILE A 78 9.28 12.28 5.41
C ILE A 78 10.69 12.31 6.01
N LEU A 79 11.23 11.15 6.40
CA LEU A 79 12.60 11.07 6.92
C LEU A 79 13.63 11.49 5.86
N THR A 80 13.46 11.03 4.62
CA THR A 80 14.33 11.46 3.51
C THR A 80 14.21 12.96 3.25
N LEU A 81 13.00 13.51 3.38
CA LEU A 81 12.73 14.94 3.23
C LEU A 81 13.40 15.75 4.33
N TYR A 82 13.32 15.29 5.58
CA TYR A 82 14.00 15.88 6.73
C TYR A 82 15.53 15.88 6.56
N THR A 83 16.11 14.75 6.14
CA THR A 83 17.56 14.66 5.90
C THR A 83 18.03 15.52 4.73
N ARG A 84 17.19 15.69 3.70
CA ARG A 84 17.54 16.42 2.49
C ARG A 84 17.34 17.93 2.64
N PHE A 85 16.39 18.34 3.46
CA PHE A 85 16.01 19.72 3.68
C PHE A 85 15.78 20.01 5.17
N PRO A 86 16.83 20.00 6.01
CA PRO A 86 16.70 20.33 7.42
C PRO A 86 16.17 21.77 7.64
N ASP A 87 16.42 22.67 6.71
CA ASP A 87 15.94 24.06 6.71
C ASP A 87 14.40 24.18 6.64
N LEU A 88 13.67 23.18 6.16
CA LEU A 88 12.20 23.21 6.12
C LEU A 88 11.57 23.00 7.50
N PHE A 89 12.31 22.38 8.43
CA PHE A 89 11.80 21.97 9.74
C PHE A 89 12.46 22.72 10.89
N GLN A 90 13.60 23.38 10.63
CA GLN A 90 14.14 24.37 11.54
C GLN A 90 13.43 25.70 11.26
N THR A 91 12.61 26.16 12.20
CA THR A 91 12.15 27.55 12.18
C THR A 91 13.39 28.43 12.21
N THR A 92 13.70 29.07 11.09
CA THR A 92 14.73 30.09 11.00
C THR A 92 14.52 31.08 12.16
N PRO A 93 15.58 31.45 12.90
CA PRO A 93 15.44 32.46 13.95
C PRO A 93 14.87 33.73 13.30
N PRO A 94 13.90 34.44 13.95
CA PRO A 94 13.32 35.66 13.41
C PRO A 94 14.32 36.79 13.49
N THR A 95 15.35 36.76 12.64
CA THR A 95 16.32 37.83 12.47
C THR A 95 16.65 37.94 11.01
N GLN A 96 15.68 38.48 10.28
CA GLN A 96 15.79 39.39 9.13
C GLN A 96 14.46 39.30 8.38
N LEU A 97 13.55 40.25 8.65
CA LEU A 97 12.54 40.59 7.66
C LEU A 97 13.31 40.85 6.34
N PRO A 98 12.99 40.18 5.23
CA PRO A 98 13.66 40.49 3.97
C PRO A 98 13.37 41.97 3.67
N ALA A 99 14.45 42.73 3.47
CA ALA A 99 14.35 44.14 3.08
C ALA A 99 13.38 44.25 1.90
N THR A 100 12.44 45.18 1.99
CA THR A 100 11.53 45.50 0.89
C THR A 100 12.37 45.70 -0.38
N PRO A 101 12.20 44.86 -1.41
CA PRO A 101 13.04 44.92 -2.59
C PRO A 101 12.96 46.31 -3.23
N ASP A 102 14.09 46.81 -3.71
CA ASP A 102 14.20 48.08 -4.44
C ASP A 102 13.22 48.09 -5.62
N GLU A 103 12.62 49.23 -5.94
CA GLU A 103 11.54 49.34 -6.93
C GLU A 103 11.96 48.77 -8.31
N GLN A 104 13.24 48.91 -8.65
CA GLN A 104 13.83 48.35 -9.86
C GLN A 104 13.83 46.82 -9.88
N THR A 105 14.06 46.17 -8.73
CA THR A 105 14.02 44.71 -8.62
C THR A 105 12.60 44.18 -8.71
N ILE A 106 11.61 44.88 -8.12
CA ILE A 106 10.19 44.54 -8.28
C ILE A 106 9.77 44.62 -9.75
N ILE A 107 10.15 45.69 -10.45
CA ILE A 107 9.84 45.86 -11.88
C ILE A 107 10.50 44.75 -12.71
N SER A 108 11.74 44.36 -12.40
CA SER A 108 12.42 43.26 -13.10
C SER A 108 11.72 41.91 -12.91
N ILE A 109 11.18 41.66 -11.72
CA ILE A 109 10.40 40.45 -11.41
C ILE A 109 9.06 40.51 -12.12
N ILE A 110 8.36 41.64 -12.08
CA ILE A 110 7.08 41.81 -12.80
C ILE A 110 7.31 41.61 -14.31
N PHE A 111 8.41 42.11 -14.85
CA PHE A 111 8.76 41.94 -16.26
C PHE A 111 9.10 40.49 -16.60
N SER A 112 9.80 39.76 -15.72
CA SER A 112 10.10 38.34 -15.94
C SER A 112 8.85 37.45 -15.87
N TYR A 113 7.85 37.83 -15.07
CA TYR A 113 6.56 37.14 -14.98
C TYR A 113 5.47 37.74 -15.88
N ALA A 114 5.77 38.79 -16.66
CA ALA A 114 4.79 39.55 -17.44
C ALA A 114 3.98 38.68 -18.41
N THR A 115 4.58 37.63 -18.98
CA THR A 115 3.91 36.69 -19.90
C THR A 115 3.12 35.60 -19.17
N ALA A 116 3.49 35.27 -17.92
CA ALA A 116 2.79 34.28 -17.12
C ALA A 116 1.43 34.79 -16.63
N PHE A 117 1.27 36.11 -16.41
CA PHE A 117 -0.01 36.70 -16.00
C PHE A 117 -1.14 36.55 -17.06
N PRO A 118 -0.95 36.95 -18.33
CA PRO A 118 -1.97 36.74 -19.35
C PRO A 118 -2.18 35.25 -19.67
N GLU A 119 -1.13 34.43 -19.61
CA GLU A 119 -1.25 32.97 -19.79
C GLU A 119 -2.11 32.33 -18.69
N THR A 120 -1.87 32.68 -17.42
CA THR A 120 -2.67 32.17 -16.30
C THR A 120 -4.08 32.74 -16.28
N ALA A 121 -4.27 34.02 -16.62
CA ALA A 121 -5.59 34.61 -16.78
C ALA A 121 -6.39 33.93 -17.91
N SER A 122 -5.75 33.63 -19.04
CA SER A 122 -6.35 32.88 -20.15
C SER A 122 -6.72 31.45 -19.71
N ARG A 123 -5.83 30.76 -18.99
CA ARG A 123 -6.10 29.42 -18.43
C ARG A 123 -7.25 29.43 -17.42
N LEU A 124 -7.31 30.42 -16.53
CA LEU A 124 -8.40 30.57 -15.55
C LEU A 124 -9.73 30.91 -16.22
N THR A 125 -9.71 31.73 -17.26
CA THR A 125 -10.91 32.04 -18.05
C THR A 125 -11.40 30.80 -18.78
N SER A 126 -10.49 30.06 -19.42
CA SER A 126 -10.80 28.78 -20.07
C SER A 126 -11.30 27.72 -19.08
N LEU A 127 -10.81 27.70 -17.84
CA LEU A 127 -11.29 26.83 -16.75
C LEU A 127 -12.68 27.23 -16.25
N LYS A 128 -12.99 28.53 -16.25
CA LYS A 128 -14.32 29.04 -15.88
C LYS A 128 -15.38 28.66 -16.93
N ASP A 129 -14.97 28.57 -18.19
CA ASP A 129 -15.84 28.18 -19.30
C ASP A 129 -16.09 26.67 -19.37
N LEU A 130 -15.37 25.86 -18.57
CA LEU A 130 -15.68 24.44 -18.42
C LEU A 130 -16.89 24.28 -17.49
N PRO A 131 -18.04 23.77 -17.96
CA PRO A 131 -19.13 23.44 -17.07
C PRO A 131 -18.66 22.33 -16.13
N ILE A 132 -18.60 22.65 -14.83
CA ILE A 132 -18.42 21.62 -13.80
C ILE A 132 -19.60 20.66 -13.99
N PRO A 133 -19.35 19.35 -14.19
CA PRO A 133 -20.43 18.39 -14.41
C PRO A 133 -21.40 18.48 -13.23
N PRO A 134 -22.72 18.51 -13.48
CA PRO A 134 -23.68 18.70 -12.41
C PRO A 134 -23.54 17.55 -11.41
N ALA A 135 -23.58 17.89 -10.12
CA ALA A 135 -23.41 16.91 -9.04
C ALA A 135 -24.45 15.77 -9.11
N SER A 136 -25.57 15.96 -9.82
CA SER A 136 -26.55 14.92 -10.14
C SER A 136 -25.94 13.74 -10.89
N ASP A 137 -25.04 13.99 -11.84
CA ASP A 137 -24.49 12.95 -12.71
C ASP A 137 -23.45 12.13 -11.95
N SER A 138 -22.63 12.80 -11.12
CA SER A 138 -21.72 12.12 -10.20
C SER A 138 -22.46 11.34 -9.13
N ALA A 139 -23.56 11.87 -8.59
CA ALA A 139 -24.43 11.15 -7.64
C ALA A 139 -25.12 9.94 -8.30
N ALA A 140 -25.54 10.07 -9.56
CA ALA A 140 -26.11 8.97 -10.33
C ALA A 140 -25.06 7.86 -10.56
N LEU A 141 -23.81 8.20 -10.89
CA LEU A 141 -22.72 7.22 -10.99
C LEU A 141 -22.45 6.52 -9.66
N ALA A 142 -22.40 7.26 -8.54
CA ALA A 142 -22.23 6.68 -7.21
C ALA A 142 -23.38 5.73 -6.84
N SER A 143 -24.61 6.04 -7.29
CA SER A 143 -25.79 5.19 -7.05
C SER A 143 -25.77 3.88 -7.86
N LEU A 144 -25.01 3.82 -8.96
CA LEU A 144 -24.89 2.63 -9.80
C LEU A 144 -23.84 1.65 -9.27
N GLN A 145 -22.89 2.10 -8.45
CA GLN A 145 -21.85 1.28 -7.84
C GLN A 145 -22.38 -0.04 -7.21
N PRO A 146 -23.41 -0.05 -6.35
CA PRO A 146 -23.90 -1.30 -5.75
C PRO A 146 -24.50 -2.28 -6.77
N ARG A 147 -24.97 -1.81 -7.94
CA ARG A 147 -25.44 -2.70 -9.01
C ARG A 147 -24.26 -3.34 -9.74
N LEU A 148 -23.20 -2.58 -9.98
CA LEU A 148 -21.96 -3.10 -10.56
C LEU A 148 -21.33 -4.14 -9.64
N ASP A 149 -21.29 -3.89 -8.33
CA ASP A 149 -20.73 -4.83 -7.35
C ASP A 149 -21.51 -6.16 -7.32
N LYS A 150 -22.85 -6.10 -7.43
CA LYS A 150 -23.70 -7.30 -7.54
C LYS A 150 -23.41 -8.09 -8.81
N LEU A 151 -23.35 -7.41 -9.96
CA LEU A 151 -23.05 -8.05 -11.24
C LEU A 151 -21.64 -8.65 -11.26
N ALA A 152 -20.66 -7.98 -10.64
CA ALA A 152 -19.31 -8.49 -10.51
C ALA A 152 -19.26 -9.76 -9.64
N ALA A 153 -20.06 -9.83 -8.56
CA ALA A 153 -20.19 -11.02 -7.74
C ALA A 153 -20.85 -12.19 -8.50
N GLU A 154 -21.92 -11.92 -9.25
CA GLU A 154 -22.57 -12.92 -10.12
C GLU A 154 -21.61 -13.42 -11.21
N GLN A 155 -20.85 -12.52 -11.83
CA GLN A 155 -19.83 -12.88 -12.83
C GLN A 155 -18.73 -13.75 -12.22
N ALA A 156 -18.28 -13.43 -11.00
CA ALA A 156 -17.28 -14.24 -10.31
C ALA A 156 -17.81 -15.67 -10.07
N GLU A 157 -19.07 -15.83 -9.69
CA GLU A 157 -19.66 -17.15 -9.48
C GLU A 157 -19.82 -17.93 -10.81
N GLN A 158 -20.34 -17.27 -11.85
CA GLN A 158 -20.45 -17.88 -13.18
C GLN A 158 -19.10 -18.33 -13.73
N THR A 159 -18.02 -17.57 -13.50
CA THR A 159 -16.69 -17.98 -13.97
C THR A 159 -16.17 -19.23 -13.25
N ARG A 160 -16.53 -19.43 -11.98
CA ARG A 160 -16.21 -20.64 -11.23
C ARG A 160 -16.98 -21.84 -11.76
N GLU A 161 -18.30 -21.68 -11.97
CA GLU A 161 -19.14 -22.74 -12.54
C GLU A 161 -18.65 -23.14 -13.93
N ILE A 162 -18.33 -22.16 -14.79
CA ILE A 162 -17.79 -22.42 -16.14
C ILE A 162 -16.44 -23.15 -16.05
N ALA A 163 -15.56 -22.76 -15.14
CA ALA A 163 -14.29 -23.45 -14.94
C ALA A 163 -14.51 -24.90 -14.52
N GLU A 164 -15.40 -25.15 -13.56
CA GLU A 164 -15.74 -26.50 -13.14
C GLU A 164 -16.35 -27.33 -14.29
N LEU A 165 -17.33 -26.78 -15.00
CA LEU A 165 -17.96 -27.45 -16.14
C LEU A 165 -16.94 -27.79 -17.22
N ARG A 166 -15.99 -26.88 -17.51
CA ARG A 166 -14.89 -27.14 -18.45
C ARG A 166 -14.01 -28.29 -18.02
N THR A 167 -13.69 -28.40 -16.73
CA THR A 167 -12.90 -29.54 -16.24
C THR A 167 -13.67 -30.85 -16.37
N ARG A 168 -14.96 -30.86 -16.01
CA ARG A 168 -15.82 -32.05 -16.11
C ARG A 168 -16.03 -32.48 -17.57
N THR A 169 -16.24 -31.53 -18.48
CA THR A 169 -16.42 -31.84 -19.91
C THR A 169 -15.12 -32.33 -20.54
N ALA A 170 -13.98 -31.75 -20.18
CA ALA A 170 -12.68 -32.23 -20.63
C ALA A 170 -12.42 -33.68 -20.22
N LEU A 171 -12.69 -34.03 -18.94
CA LEU A 171 -12.54 -35.41 -18.46
C LEU A 171 -13.49 -36.40 -19.14
N LEU A 172 -14.74 -36.00 -19.35
CA LEU A 172 -15.71 -36.85 -20.06
C LEU A 172 -15.30 -37.06 -21.52
N MET A 173 -14.83 -36.00 -22.18
CA MET A 173 -14.38 -36.07 -23.56
C MET A 173 -13.11 -36.92 -23.69
N GLN A 174 -12.17 -36.79 -22.76
CA GLN A 174 -11.00 -37.65 -22.68
C GLN A 174 -11.42 -39.12 -22.54
N ARG A 175 -12.28 -39.44 -21.58
CA ARG A 175 -12.77 -40.81 -21.39
C ARG A 175 -13.50 -41.35 -22.62
N TRP A 176 -14.30 -40.53 -23.29
CA TRP A 176 -15.00 -40.92 -24.51
C TRP A 176 -14.03 -41.20 -25.66
N LEU A 177 -12.97 -40.39 -25.81
CA LEU A 177 -11.93 -40.63 -26.80
C LEU A 177 -11.15 -41.92 -26.50
N GLU A 178 -10.71 -42.11 -25.26
CA GLU A 178 -9.94 -43.29 -24.84
C GLU A 178 -10.76 -44.58 -24.96
N VAL A 179 -11.96 -44.61 -24.39
CA VAL A 179 -12.75 -45.85 -24.33
C VAL A 179 -13.58 -46.03 -25.60
N GLY A 180 -14.27 -44.98 -26.03
CA GLY A 180 -15.21 -45.05 -27.14
C GLY A 180 -14.51 -45.13 -28.48
N VAL A 181 -13.58 -44.21 -28.76
CA VAL A 181 -12.91 -44.15 -30.06
C VAL A 181 -11.74 -45.11 -30.12
N VAL A 182 -10.76 -44.99 -29.22
CA VAL A 182 -9.54 -45.83 -29.26
C VAL A 182 -9.89 -47.27 -28.93
N GLY A 183 -10.51 -47.54 -27.78
CA GLY A 183 -10.93 -48.89 -27.40
C GLY A 183 -11.88 -49.53 -28.42
N GLY A 184 -12.81 -48.75 -29.00
CA GLY A 184 -13.67 -49.22 -30.08
C GLY A 184 -12.86 -49.58 -31.34
N SER A 185 -11.88 -48.77 -31.73
CA SER A 185 -11.04 -49.01 -32.90
C SER A 185 -10.17 -50.26 -32.76
N GLU A 186 -9.66 -50.54 -31.56
CA GLU A 186 -8.89 -51.75 -31.28
C GLU A 186 -9.76 -52.99 -31.48
N VAL A 187 -10.97 -53.00 -30.93
CA VAL A 187 -11.93 -54.09 -31.13
C VAL A 187 -12.25 -54.26 -32.61
N TRP A 188 -12.59 -53.17 -33.31
CA TRP A 188 -12.86 -53.24 -34.76
C TRP A 188 -11.67 -53.78 -35.54
N SER A 189 -10.44 -53.40 -35.19
CA SER A 189 -9.23 -53.90 -35.84
C SER A 189 -9.01 -55.41 -35.60
N GLU A 190 -9.28 -55.91 -34.40
CA GLU A 190 -9.20 -57.35 -34.10
C GLU A 190 -10.25 -58.13 -34.91
N TRP A 191 -11.47 -57.60 -35.01
CA TRP A 191 -12.52 -58.20 -35.83
C TRP A 191 -12.14 -58.22 -37.31
N GLU A 192 -11.60 -57.11 -37.84
CA GLU A 192 -11.11 -57.04 -39.21
C GLU A 192 -10.02 -58.10 -39.47
N GLU A 193 -9.04 -58.25 -38.57
CA GLU A 193 -7.98 -59.25 -38.69
C GLU A 193 -8.54 -60.68 -38.69
N ARG A 194 -9.53 -60.96 -37.83
CA ARG A 194 -10.20 -62.27 -37.78
C ARG A 194 -11.00 -62.56 -39.04
N ILE A 195 -11.71 -61.57 -39.58
CA ILE A 195 -12.45 -61.70 -40.84
C ILE A 195 -11.45 -61.93 -41.98
N GLU A 196 -10.38 -61.16 -42.07
CA GLU A 196 -9.34 -61.32 -43.08
C GLU A 196 -8.69 -62.71 -42.99
N ALA A 197 -8.43 -63.22 -41.79
CA ALA A 197 -7.93 -64.58 -41.60
C ALA A 197 -8.93 -65.66 -42.06
N ALA A 198 -10.23 -65.44 -41.85
CA ALA A 198 -11.28 -66.34 -42.33
C ALA A 198 -11.39 -66.29 -43.87
N GLU A 199 -11.37 -65.10 -44.46
CA GLU A 199 -11.36 -64.92 -45.92
C GLU A 199 -10.15 -65.58 -46.57
N ARG A 200 -8.95 -65.40 -46.00
CA ARG A 200 -7.73 -66.05 -46.49
C ARG A 200 -7.86 -67.57 -46.51
N LYS A 201 -8.46 -68.15 -45.47
CA LYS A 201 -8.74 -69.59 -45.45
C LYS A 201 -9.73 -69.97 -46.55
N ILE A 202 -10.86 -69.27 -46.68
CA ILE A 202 -11.85 -69.55 -47.73
C ILE A 202 -11.21 -69.50 -49.12
N ARG A 203 -10.43 -68.45 -49.43
CA ARG A 203 -9.69 -68.35 -50.71
C ARG A 203 -8.73 -69.53 -50.92
N GLN A 204 -8.04 -69.99 -49.88
CA GLN A 204 -7.18 -71.17 -49.96
C GLN A 204 -7.98 -72.45 -50.29
N TRP A 205 -9.13 -72.64 -49.64
CA TRP A 205 -10.04 -73.76 -49.91
C TRP A 205 -10.60 -73.71 -51.34
N GLU A 206 -11.01 -72.54 -51.81
CA GLU A 206 -11.51 -72.35 -53.19
C GLU A 206 -10.43 -72.68 -54.23
N VAL A 207 -9.19 -72.21 -54.03
CA VAL A 207 -8.07 -72.53 -54.93
C VAL A 207 -7.77 -74.03 -54.92
N GLN A 208 -7.81 -74.68 -53.75
CA GLN A 208 -7.63 -76.14 -53.65
C GLN A 208 -8.75 -76.91 -54.36
N ALA A 209 -10.01 -76.47 -54.19
CA ALA A 209 -11.16 -77.08 -54.84
C ALA A 209 -11.12 -76.91 -56.37
N GLN A 210 -10.70 -75.74 -56.87
CA GLN A 210 -10.53 -75.50 -58.31
C GLN A 210 -9.45 -76.42 -58.91
N LYS A 211 -8.29 -76.53 -58.26
CA LYS A 211 -7.22 -77.45 -58.69
C LYS A 211 -7.69 -78.91 -58.70
N ALA A 212 -8.41 -79.34 -57.67
CA ALA A 212 -8.98 -80.69 -57.62
C ALA A 212 -10.03 -80.94 -58.71
N ALA A 213 -10.75 -79.90 -59.17
CA ALA A 213 -11.70 -80.01 -60.27
C ALA A 213 -11.02 -80.00 -61.66
N GLU A 214 -9.86 -79.37 -61.80
CA GLU A 214 -9.05 -79.37 -63.04
C GLU A 214 -8.25 -80.68 -63.24
N GLU A 215 -8.01 -81.45 -62.17
CA GLU A 215 -7.29 -82.74 -62.20
C GLU A 215 -8.19 -83.97 -62.47
N ILE A 216 -9.51 -83.79 -62.65
CA ILE A 216 -10.49 -84.84 -63.02
C ILE A 216 -10.88 -84.71 -64.49
#